data_AF-A0A525VWF3-F1
#
_entry.id   AF-A0A525VWF3-F1
#
_cell.length_a   1.000
_cell.length_b   1.000
_cell.length_c   1.000
_cell.angle_alpha   90.00
_cell.angle_beta   90.00
_cell.angle_gamma   90.00
#
_symmetry.space_group_name_H-M   'P 1'
#
loop_
_entity.id
_entity.type
_entity.pdbx_description
1 polymer ?
#
loop_
_entity_poly.entity_id
_entity_poly.type
_entity_poly.pdbx_seq_one_letter_code
_entity_poly.pdbx_strand_id
1 'polypeptide(L)' 'MSNILNLSTHTSDEELQHITNLLLFHLVERCGGQIQFKMEDAHRVRESLTTKMVQMQVGEEVRLRIIDRLPELQ' A
#
# COMPACT_ATOMS: atom_id res chain seq x y z
N MET A 1 -14.79 -14.67 4.97
CA MET A 1 -13.39 -15.10 5.22
C MET A 1 -12.49 -13.96 4.77
N SER A 2 -11.57 -13.50 5.62
CA SER A 2 -10.69 -12.35 5.33
C SER A 2 -9.35 -12.85 4.79
N ASN A 3 -8.99 -12.49 3.56
CA ASN A 3 -7.69 -12.85 2.99
C ASN A 3 -6.69 -11.75 3.34
N ILE A 4 -5.63 -12.12 4.07
CA ILE A 4 -4.50 -11.23 4.29
C ILE A 4 -3.61 -11.34 3.05
N LEU A 5 -3.67 -10.32 2.20
CA LEU A 5 -2.79 -10.16 1.06
C LEU A 5 -1.56 -9.39 1.54
N ASN A 6 -0.50 -10.13 1.83
CA ASN A 6 0.82 -9.54 1.78
C ASN A 6 1.05 -9.17 0.32
N LEU A 7 1.17 -7.87 0.04
CA LEU A 7 1.40 -7.35 -1.32
C LEU A 7 2.69 -7.90 -1.97
N SER A 8 3.47 -8.68 -1.22
CA SER A 8 4.67 -9.37 -1.68
C SER A 8 4.47 -10.78 -2.25
N THR A 9 3.34 -11.50 -2.03
CA THR A 9 3.33 -12.95 -2.33
C THR A 9 2.06 -13.59 -2.94
N HIS A 10 0.85 -13.01 -2.88
CA HIS A 10 -0.38 -13.76 -3.20
C HIS A 10 -1.44 -13.06 -4.07
N THR A 11 -1.10 -12.01 -4.80
CA THR A 11 -2.02 -11.31 -5.71
C THR A 11 -1.42 -11.27 -7.10
N SER A 12 -2.22 -11.50 -8.15
CA SER A 12 -1.75 -11.28 -9.51
C SER A 12 -1.39 -9.79 -9.69
N ASP A 13 -0.35 -9.50 -10.48
CA ASP A 13 0.11 -8.12 -10.69
C ASP A 13 -1.01 -7.20 -11.22
N GLU A 14 -1.93 -7.75 -12.03
CA GLU A 14 -3.07 -7.01 -12.60
C GLU A 14 -4.13 -6.64 -11.55
N GLU A 15 -4.55 -7.57 -10.71
CA GLU A 15 -5.51 -7.30 -9.63
C GLU A 15 -4.91 -6.34 -8.59
N LEU A 16 -3.63 -6.50 -8.29
CA LEU A 16 -2.89 -5.61 -7.40
C LEU A 16 -2.85 -4.19 -7.97
N GLN A 17 -2.54 -4.04 -9.25
CA GLN A 17 -2.53 -2.76 -9.92
C GLN A 17 -3.93 -2.11 -9.89
N HIS A 18 -4.97 -2.90 -10.15
CA HIS A 18 -6.35 -2.42 -10.13
C HIS A 18 -6.74 -1.90 -8.74
N ILE A 19 -6.51 -2.68 -7.69
CA ILE A 19 -6.83 -2.29 -6.31
C ILE A 19 -6.02 -1.06 -5.89
N THR A 20 -4.73 -1.01 -6.25
CA THR A 20 -3.86 0.15 -5.95
C THR A 20 -4.39 1.44 -6.59
N ASN A 21 -4.85 1.37 -7.85
CA ASN A 21 -5.44 2.52 -8.53
C ASN A 21 -6.73 3.00 -7.85
N LEU A 22 -7.62 2.08 -7.44
CA LEU A 22 -8.84 2.41 -6.70
C LEU A 22 -8.53 3.09 -5.37
N LEU A 23 -7.57 2.56 -4.62
CA LEU A 23 -7.16 3.11 -3.33
C LEU A 23 -6.51 4.49 -3.47
N LEU A 24 -5.68 4.68 -4.50
CA LEU A 24 -5.08 5.98 -4.81
C LEU A 24 -6.16 7.01 -5.16
N PHE A 25 -7.12 6.65 -6.02
CA PHE A 25 -8.23 7.52 -6.37
C PHE A 25 -9.04 7.91 -5.13
N HIS A 26 -9.43 6.93 -4.32
CA HIS A 26 -10.17 7.17 -3.08
C HIS A 26 -9.41 8.08 -2.11
N LEU A 27 -8.09 7.90 -1.98
CA LEU A 27 -7.25 8.76 -1.14
C LEU A 27 -7.25 10.21 -1.65
N VAL A 28 -7.05 10.42 -2.95
CA VAL A 28 -7.05 11.75 -3.56
C VAL A 28 -8.40 12.43 -3.40
N GLU A 29 -9.49 11.69 -3.63
CA GLU A 29 -10.86 12.18 -3.43
C GLU A 29 -11.08 12.64 -1.98
N ARG A 30 -10.72 11.81 -0.99
CA ARG A 30 -10.84 12.19 0.44
C ARG A 30 -9.96 13.38 0.84
N CYS A 31 -8.86 13.60 0.14
CA CYS A 31 -7.98 14.76 0.35
C CYS A 31 -8.45 16.03 -0.36
N GLY A 32 -9.67 16.05 -0.94
CA GLY A 32 -10.23 17.22 -1.60
C GLY A 32 -9.89 17.30 -3.09
N GLY A 33 -9.56 16.16 -3.73
CA GLY A 33 -9.29 16.06 -5.16
C GLY A 33 -7.84 16.34 -5.56
N GLN A 34 -6.98 16.72 -4.62
CA GLN A 34 -5.56 16.97 -4.88
C GLN A 34 -4.71 16.62 -3.66
N ILE A 35 -3.57 15.95 -3.90
CA ILE A 35 -2.53 15.72 -2.90
C ILE A 35 -1.24 16.33 -3.44
N GLN A 36 -0.57 17.12 -2.60
CA GLN A 36 0.72 17.71 -2.90
C GLN A 36 1.75 17.20 -1.88
N PHE A 37 2.92 16.80 -2.36
CA PHE A 37 4.06 16.41 -1.54
C PHE A 37 5.35 16.95 -2.16
N LYS A 38 6.38 17.14 -1.32
CA LYS A 38 7.71 17.55 -1.79
C LYS A 38 8.49 16.31 -2.24
N MET A 39 9.49 16.51 -3.11
CA MET A 39 10.40 15.43 -3.49
C MET A 39 11.14 14.84 -2.28
N GLU A 40 11.43 15.66 -1.26
CA GLU A 40 11.98 15.21 0.02
C GLU A 40 11.07 14.20 0.74
N ASP A 41 9.74 14.37 0.66
CA ASP A 41 8.79 13.41 1.22
C ASP A 41 8.87 12.07 0.48
N ALA A 42 8.99 12.12 -0.85
CA ALA A 42 9.15 10.90 -1.66
C ALA A 42 10.44 10.15 -1.31
N HIS A 43 11.55 10.87 -1.06
CA HIS A 43 12.80 10.25 -0.63
C HIS A 43 12.68 9.60 0.76
N ARG A 44 12.05 10.27 1.73
CA ARG A 44 11.80 9.69 3.07
C ARG A 44 10.91 8.46 3.01
N VAL A 45 9.86 8.48 2.19
CA VAL A 45 8.99 7.31 2.00
C VAL A 45 9.77 6.16 1.36
N ARG A 46 10.60 6.42 0.36
CA ARG A 46 11.46 5.39 -0.27
C ARG A 46 12.41 4.74 0.72
N GLU A 47 13.03 5.52 1.61
CA GLU A 47 13.88 4.99 2.69
C GLU A 47 13.07 4.13 3.66
N SER A 48 11.89 4.59 4.07
CA SER A 48 10.97 3.83 4.93
C SER A 48 10.57 2.48 4.31
N LEU A 49 10.36 2.44 2.99
CA LEU A 49 10.03 1.21 2.26
C LEU A 49 11.13 0.14 2.29
N THR A 50 12.38 0.48 2.66
CA THR A 50 13.46 -0.52 2.81
C THR A 50 13.27 -1.43 4.02
N THR A 51 12.62 -0.91 5.07
CA THR A 51 12.39 -1.61 6.34
C THR A 51 10.92 -1.92 6.59
N LYS A 52 10.02 -1.28 5.84
CA LYS A 52 8.57 -1.42 5.99
C LYS A 52 7.91 -1.87 4.70
N MET A 53 6.71 -2.41 4.83
CA MET A 53 5.84 -2.76 3.71
C MET A 53 4.39 -2.43 4.03
N VAL A 54 3.57 -2.26 3.00
CA VAL A 54 2.12 -2.16 3.15
C VAL A 54 1.54 -3.57 3.13
N GLN A 55 0.78 -3.92 4.16
CA GLN A 55 -0.05 -5.11 4.19
C GLN A 55 -1.48 -4.72 3.85
N MET A 56 -2.10 -5.48 2.97
CA MET A 56 -3.49 -5.31 2.57
C MET A 56 -4.32 -6.48 3.07
N GLN A 57 -5.45 -6.21 3.72
CA GLN A 57 -6.43 -7.21 4.08
C GLN A 57 -7.68 -6.96 3.25
N VAL A 58 -8.12 -7.99 2.51
CA VAL A 58 -9.31 -7.91 1.66
C VAL A 58 -10.38 -8.83 2.24
N GLY A 59 -11.54 -8.25 2.52
CA GLY A 59 -12.75 -8.93 2.99
C GLY A 59 -13.99 -8.14 2.57
N GLU A 60 -14.95 -7.95 3.48
CA GLU A 60 -16.08 -7.01 3.27
C GLU A 60 -15.61 -5.55 3.16
N GLU A 61 -14.42 -5.27 3.70
CA GLU A 61 -13.71 -3.99 3.56
C GLU A 61 -12.24 -4.25 3.17
N VAL A 62 -11.60 -3.23 2.59
CA VAL A 62 -10.16 -3.23 2.31
C VAL A 62 -9.45 -2.43 3.39
N ARG A 63 -8.54 -3.08 4.12
CA ARG A 63 -7.71 -2.42 5.14
C ARG A 63 -6.25 -2.42 4.74
N LEU A 64 -5.63 -1.25 4.80
CA LEU A 64 -4.20 -1.06 4.58
C LEU A 64 -3.52 -0.73 5.90
N ARG A 65 -2.38 -1.36 6.18
CA ARG A 65 -1.50 -0.97 7.30
C ARG A 65 -0.03 -1.09 6.92
N ILE A 66 0.80 -0.23 7.49
CA ILE A 66 2.25 -0.36 7.38
C ILE A 66 2.72 -1.36 8.44
N ILE A 67 3.53 -2.33 8.03
CA ILE A 67 4.20 -3.29 8.91
C ILE A 67 5.71 -3.24 8.66
N ASP A 68 6.51 -3.67 9.63
CA ASP A 68 7.93 -3.90 9.39
C ASP A 68 8.12 -5.15 8.52
N ARG A 69 9.11 -5.13 7.64
CA ARG A 69 9.51 -6.30 6.86
C ARG A 69 10.10 -7.34 7.82
N LEU A 70 9.64 -8.58 7.71
CA LEU A 70 10.22 -9.68 8.49
C LEU A 70 11.69 -9.90 8.07
N PRO A 71 12.62 -10.15 9.02
CA PRO A 71 14.06 -10.33 8.72
C PRO A 71 14.37 -11.45 7.73
N GLU A 72 13.45 -12.41 7.57
CA GLU A 72 13.63 -13.63 6.79
C GLU A 72 13.38 -13.44 5.28
N LEU A 73 13.05 -12.21 4.84
CA LEU A 73 12.75 -11.85 3.44
C LEU A 73 13.81 -10.93 2.80
N GLN A 74 15.01 -10.84 3.39
CA GLN A 74 16.14 -10.05 2.86
C GLN A 74 17.04 -10.86 1.93
#